data_AF-A0A932Q128-F1
#
_entry.id   AF-A0A932Q128-F1
#
_cell.length_a   1.000
_cell.length_b   1.000
_cell.length_c   1.000
_cell.angle_alpha   90.00
_cell.angle_beta   90.00
_cell.angle_gamma   90.00
#
_symmetry.space_group_name_H-M   'P 1'
#
loop_
_entity.id
_entity.type
_entity.pdbx_description
1 polymer ?
#
loop_
_entity_poly.entity_id
_entity_poly.type
_entity_poly.pdbx_seq_one_letter_code
_entity_poly.pdbx_strand_id
1 'polypeptide(L)' 'IHPYLAITPNGIAGHTVAFRDAAISPAGMQGMLDAAKAMAMTAIDLLREPALLQNAKAELKKTRNEN' A
#
# COMPACT_ATOMS: atom_id res chain seq x y z
N ILE A 1 2.37 -1.56 8.97
CA ILE A 1 1.28 -2.09 8.11
C ILE A 1 1.89 -2.70 6.85
N HIS A 2 1.27 -3.74 6.29
CA HIS A 2 1.62 -4.31 4.98
C HIS A 2 0.34 -4.33 4.13
N PRO A 3 -0.04 -3.18 3.50
CA PRO A 3 -1.29 -3.07 2.76
C PRO A 3 -1.23 -3.86 1.44
N TYR A 4 -2.39 -4.34 0.99
CA TYR A 4 -2.54 -5.07 -0.28
C TYR A 4 -3.51 -4.35 -1.21
N LEU A 5 -3.18 -4.31 -2.49
CA LEU A 5 -4.13 -3.99 -3.56
C LEU A 5 -4.41 -5.25 -4.37
N ALA A 6 -5.69 -5.49 -4.65
CA ALA A 6 -6.12 -6.69 -5.36
C ALA A 6 -5.74 -6.62 -6.85
N ILE A 7 -5.05 -7.66 -7.33
CA ILE A 7 -4.72 -7.85 -8.75
C ILE A 7 -5.29 -9.17 -9.31
N THR A 8 -6.03 -9.92 -8.48
CA THR A 8 -6.63 -11.21 -8.80
C THR A 8 -8.09 -11.23 -8.35
N PRO A 9 -8.93 -12.09 -8.96
CA PRO A 9 -10.17 -12.53 -8.32
C PRO A 9 -9.93 -13.16 -6.93
N ASN A 10 -10.99 -13.25 -6.13
CA ASN A 10 -10.94 -13.88 -4.81
C ASN A 10 -10.48 -15.34 -4.89
N GLY A 11 -9.70 -15.78 -3.90
CA GLY A 11 -9.31 -17.19 -3.74
C GLY A 11 -7.96 -17.57 -4.37
N ILE A 12 -7.27 -16.66 -5.06
CA ILE A 12 -5.89 -16.90 -5.52
C ILE A 12 -4.92 -16.53 -4.40
N ALA A 13 -4.25 -17.53 -3.83
CA ALA A 13 -3.23 -17.33 -2.82
C ALA A 13 -1.95 -16.73 -3.42
N GLY A 14 -1.25 -15.92 -2.62
CA GLY A 14 0.12 -15.50 -2.92
C GLY A 14 1.06 -16.69 -3.03
N HIS A 15 2.26 -16.45 -3.57
CA HIS A 15 3.29 -17.48 -3.78
C HIS A 15 2.84 -18.68 -4.65
N THR A 16 1.87 -18.46 -5.55
CA THR A 16 1.40 -19.47 -6.51
C THR A 16 1.76 -19.08 -7.94
N VAL A 17 1.76 -20.07 -8.84
CA VAL A 17 1.89 -19.85 -10.29
C VAL A 17 0.78 -18.94 -10.82
N ALA A 18 -0.47 -19.14 -10.35
CA ALA A 18 -1.60 -18.30 -10.73
C ALA A 18 -1.39 -16.82 -10.32
N PHE A 19 -0.82 -16.56 -9.13
CA PHE A 19 -0.54 -15.20 -8.70
C PHE A 19 0.61 -14.55 -9.51
N ARG A 20 1.65 -15.32 -9.85
CA ARG A 20 2.72 -14.87 -10.75
C ARG A 20 2.15 -14.42 -12.09
N ASP A 21 1.28 -15.22 -12.69
CA ASP A 21 0.69 -14.93 -14.00
C ASP A 21 -0.24 -13.70 -13.91
N ALA A 22 -0.97 -13.54 -12.81
CA ALA A 22 -1.75 -12.33 -12.56
C ALA A 22 -0.89 -11.07 -12.38
N ALA A 23 0.29 -11.19 -11.76
CA ALA A 23 1.19 -10.06 -11.53
C ALA A 23 1.71 -9.41 -12.83
N ILE A 24 1.87 -10.19 -13.90
CA ILE A 24 2.28 -9.68 -15.23
C ILE A 24 1.09 -9.35 -16.15
N SER A 25 -0.14 -9.53 -15.67
CA SER A 25 -1.35 -9.27 -16.44
C SER A 25 -1.69 -7.77 -16.53
N PRO A 26 -2.60 -7.35 -17.43
CA PRO A 26 -3.11 -5.97 -17.45
C PRO A 26 -3.70 -5.52 -16.11
N ALA A 27 -4.38 -6.40 -15.37
CA ALA A 27 -4.90 -6.09 -14.04
C ALA A 27 -3.77 -5.88 -13.01
N GLY A 28 -2.71 -6.67 -13.09
CA GLY A 28 -1.49 -6.49 -12.29
C GLY A 28 -0.82 -5.14 -12.55
N MET A 29 -0.69 -4.77 -13.83
CA MET A 29 -0.17 -3.46 -14.24
C MET A 29 -1.03 -2.31 -13.72
N GLN A 30 -2.36 -2.42 -13.84
CA GLN A 30 -3.28 -1.41 -13.32
C GLN A 30 -3.16 -1.27 -11.80
N GLY A 31 -3.14 -2.38 -11.06
CA GLY A 31 -2.96 -2.37 -9.61
C GLY A 31 -1.62 -1.77 -9.18
N MET A 32 -0.53 -1.99 -9.94
CA MET A 32 0.75 -1.37 -9.69
C MET A 32 0.69 0.16 -9.86
N LEU A 33 0.04 0.65 -10.92
CA LEU A 33 -0.13 2.09 -11.14
C LEU A 33 -0.99 2.73 -10.04
N ASP A 34 -2.03 2.04 -9.58
CA ASP A 34 -2.88 2.53 -8.50
C ASP A 34 -2.11 2.57 -7.17
N ALA A 35 -1.28 1.56 -6.88
CA ALA A 35 -0.38 1.58 -5.73
C ALA A 35 0.60 2.76 -5.78
N ALA A 36 1.21 3.00 -6.95
CA ALA A 36 2.16 4.10 -7.15
C ALA A 36 1.48 5.45 -6.91
N LYS A 37 0.27 5.66 -7.47
CA LYS A 37 -0.51 6.87 -7.25
C LYS A 37 -0.91 7.05 -5.80
N ALA A 38 -1.37 5.99 -5.12
CA ALA A 38 -1.75 6.05 -3.72
C ALA A 38 -0.57 6.49 -2.84
N MET A 39 0.61 5.91 -3.05
CA MET A 39 1.84 6.33 -2.34
C MET A 39 2.21 7.78 -2.63
N ALA A 40 2.16 8.21 -3.90
CA ALA A 40 2.47 9.58 -4.29
C ALA A 40 1.49 10.60 -3.69
N MET A 41 0.18 10.32 -3.72
CA MET A 41 -0.84 11.18 -3.12
C MET A 41 -0.66 11.26 -1.59
N THR A 42 -0.39 10.12 -0.93
CA THR A 42 -0.08 10.10 0.50
C THR A 42 1.12 11.00 0.83
N ALA A 43 2.18 10.93 0.03
CA ALA A 43 3.35 11.78 0.22
C ALA A 43 3.01 13.27 0.01
N ILE A 44 2.16 13.59 -0.97
CA ILE A 44 1.67 14.96 -1.20
C ILE A 44 0.91 15.46 0.03
N ASP A 45 0.00 14.67 0.59
CA ASP A 45 -0.77 15.06 1.78
C ASP A 45 0.17 15.37 2.97
N LEU A 46 1.15 14.51 3.21
CA LEU A 46 2.16 14.71 4.25
C LEU A 46 3.03 15.96 4.05
N LEU A 47 3.32 16.32 2.80
CA LEU A 47 4.09 17.52 2.46
C LEU A 47 3.24 18.80 2.55
N ARG A 48 1.95 18.71 2.21
CA ARG A 48 1.01 19.84 2.22
C ARG A 48 0.53 20.18 3.63
N GLU A 49 0.42 19.19 4.51
CA GLU A 49 -0.12 19.35 5.85
C GLU A 49 0.89 18.88 6.91
N PRO A 50 1.78 19.75 7.41
CA PRO A 50 2.81 19.38 8.37
C PRO A 50 2.26 18.73 9.65
N ALA A 51 1.04 19.09 10.05
CA ALA A 51 0.36 18.50 11.21
C ALA A 51 0.07 17.00 11.01
N LEU A 52 -0.31 16.56 9.80
CA LEU A 52 -0.54 15.13 9.49
C LEU A 52 0.75 14.33 9.70
N LEU A 53 1.89 14.86 9.25
CA LEU A 53 3.17 14.20 9.45
C LEU A 53 3.57 14.10 10.92
N GLN A 54 3.34 15.15 11.71
CA GLN A 54 3.63 15.11 13.16
C GLN A 54 2.75 14.09 13.87
N ASN A 55 1.46 14.06 13.55
CA ASN A 55 0.50 13.12 14.13
C ASN A 55 0.85 11.68 13.78
N ALA A 56 1.13 11.38 12.51
CA ALA A 56 1.53 10.04 12.07
C ALA A 56 2.82 9.56 12.77
N LYS A 57 3.80 10.44 12.98
CA LYS A 57 5.03 10.12 13.72
C LYS A 57 4.75 9.87 15.21
N ALA A 58 3.90 10.70 15.82
CA ALA A 58 3.54 10.56 17.23
C ALA A 58 2.79 9.24 17.49
N GLU A 59 1.85 8.89 16.62
CA GLU A 59 1.12 7.62 16.67
C GLU A 59 2.07 6.43 16.51
N LEU A 60 2.95 6.45 15.50
CA LEU A 60 3.94 5.38 15.32
C LEU A 60 4.84 5.19 16.54
N LYS A 61 5.29 6.29 17.17
CA LYS A 61 6.11 6.25 18.39
C LYS A 61 5.34 5.65 19.55
N LYS A 62 4.07 6.04 19.73
CA LYS A 62 3.19 5.50 20.77
C LYS A 62 3.04 3.99 20.60
N THR A 63 2.62 3.51 19.41
CA THR A 63 2.42 2.09 19.15
C THR A 63 3.70 1.27 19.31
N ARG A 64 4.87 1.81 18.94
CA ARG A 64 6.15 1.11 19.11
C ARG A 64 6.62 0.98 20.56
N ASN A 65 6.16 1.87 21.44
CA ASN A 65 6.53 1.86 22.87
C ASN A 65 5.52 1.06 23.72
N GLU A 66 4.33 0.76 23.17
CA GLU A 66 3.29 -0.04 23.80
C GLU A 66 3.43 -1.56 23.50
N ASN A 67 4.42 -1.95 22.70
CA ASN A 67 4.80 -3.34 22.40
C ASN A 67 6.21 -3.64 22.89
#